data_AF-A0AAV3PIU4-F1
#
_entry.id   AF-A0AAV3PIU4-F1
#
_cell.length_a   1.000
_cell.length_b   1.000
_cell.length_c   1.000
_cell.angle_alpha   90.00
_cell.angle_beta   90.00
_cell.angle_gamma   90.00
#
_symmetry.space_group_name_H-M   'P 1'
#
loop_
_entity.id
_entity.type
_entity.pdbx_description
1 polymer ?
#
loop_
_entity_poly.entity_id
_entity_poly.type
_entity_poly.pdbx_seq_one_letter_code
_entity_poly.pdbx_strand_id
1 'polypeptide(L)'
;MKQVTIDTFLKAKKFPHHMEKEGSFKTYVSGSILGRIYDSPELLEPEQPQIQDLLKLPCFNIEISETSLIKWTELYEKYREEMSNAMKIPDLEARKRIPDEIIKTYRKLLYEAEDFEDSPRNSEDIYSEALAIYNVVYDYAKSKCDLKKCGFAWKVAGSALCKFHALKQNEKPMVILPSLLREFI
;
A
#
# COMPACT_ATOMS: atom_id res chain seq x y z
N MET A 1 -20.89 9.60 32.67
CA MET A 1 -20.27 10.39 31.58
C MET A 1 -21.15 11.60 31.32
N LYS A 2 -20.64 12.84 31.45
CA LYS A 2 -21.39 14.04 31.04
C LYS A 2 -21.28 14.16 29.52
N GLN A 3 -22.40 14.05 28.83
CA GLN A 3 -22.48 14.26 27.39
C GLN A 3 -22.54 15.77 27.16
N VAL A 4 -21.48 16.35 26.61
CA VAL A 4 -21.45 17.77 26.25
C VAL A 4 -22.18 17.90 24.92
N THR A 5 -23.40 18.43 24.95
CA THR A 5 -24.17 18.79 23.76
C THR A 5 -23.56 20.05 23.15
N ILE A 6 -22.74 19.87 22.12
CA ILE A 6 -22.21 20.98 21.33
C ILE A 6 -23.28 21.35 20.30
N ASP A 7 -23.80 22.58 20.43
CA ASP A 7 -24.75 23.14 19.47
C ASP A 7 -24.20 23.09 18.04
N THR A 8 -25.07 22.78 17.08
CA THR A 8 -24.70 22.55 15.68
C THR A 8 -24.05 23.76 15.01
N PHE A 9 -24.33 24.99 15.48
CA PHE A 9 -23.68 26.21 15.00
C PHE A 9 -22.24 26.39 15.51
N LEU A 10 -21.84 25.70 16.58
CA LEU A 10 -20.47 25.69 17.09
C LEU A 10 -19.59 24.63 16.41
N LYS A 11 -20.19 23.73 15.62
CA LYS A 11 -19.43 22.77 14.82
C LYS A 11 -18.85 23.48 13.61
N ALA A 12 -17.51 23.52 13.53
CA ALA A 12 -16.84 24.01 12.35
C ALA A 12 -17.28 23.22 11.10
N LYS A 13 -17.64 23.94 10.03
CA LYS A 13 -18.11 23.32 8.77
C LYS A 13 -16.99 22.67 7.96
N LYS A 14 -15.73 23.03 8.25
CA LYS A 14 -14.52 22.53 7.61
C LYS A 14 -13.46 22.32 8.67
N PHE A 15 -12.54 21.38 8.45
CA PHE A 15 -11.40 21.20 9.33
C PHE A 15 -10.44 22.40 9.24
N PRO A 16 -9.68 22.68 10.33
CA PRO A 16 -8.73 23.80 10.35
C PRO A 16 -7.79 23.87 9.15
N HIS A 17 -7.36 22.72 8.60
CA HIS A 17 -6.52 22.63 7.39
C HIS A 17 -7.20 23.17 6.12
N HIS A 18 -8.53 23.21 6.06
CA HIS A 18 -9.32 23.71 4.91
C HIS A 18 -10.02 25.05 5.21
N MET A 19 -9.70 25.68 6.34
CA MET A 19 -10.21 26.99 6.71
C MET A 19 -9.26 28.12 6.26
N GLU A 20 -8.39 27.84 5.26
CA GLU A 20 -7.42 28.78 4.74
C GLU A 20 -8.06 30.14 4.43
N LYS A 21 -7.47 31.21 4.99
CA LYS A 21 -7.78 32.58 4.57
C LYS A 21 -7.27 32.77 3.15
N GLU A 22 -8.09 33.33 2.27
CA GLU A 22 -7.62 33.86 0.99
C GLU A 22 -6.43 34.80 1.25
N GLY A 23 -5.24 34.40 0.80
CA GLY A 23 -3.99 35.15 1.03
C GLY A 23 -2.88 34.36 1.73
N SER A 24 -2.43 33.28 1.08
CA SER A 24 -1.01 32.87 0.97
C SER A 24 -0.13 32.76 2.21
N PHE A 25 -0.58 32.23 3.35
CA PHE A 25 0.30 31.58 4.34
C PHE A 25 -0.46 30.50 5.13
N LYS A 26 0.05 29.25 5.15
CA LYS A 26 -0.44 28.20 6.07
C LYS A 26 -0.19 28.67 7.51
N THR A 27 -1.26 29.05 8.21
CA THR A 27 -1.19 29.54 9.59
C THR A 27 -1.48 28.46 10.63
N TYR A 28 -2.06 27.34 10.21
CA TYR A 28 -2.35 26.19 11.07
C TYR A 28 -1.46 25.02 10.68
N VAL A 29 -0.71 24.50 11.66
CA VAL A 29 0.05 23.25 11.56
C VAL A 29 -0.49 22.33 12.63
N SER A 30 -0.96 21.15 12.24
CA SER A 30 -1.49 20.21 13.22
C SER A 30 -0.37 19.49 13.97
N GLY A 31 -0.51 19.39 15.29
CA GLY A 31 0.34 18.54 16.11
C GLY A 31 0.02 17.04 15.99
N SER A 32 -1.14 16.67 15.41
CA SER A 32 -1.58 15.28 15.27
C SER A 32 -0.85 14.55 14.14
N ILE A 33 -0.67 13.23 14.27
CA ILE A 33 -0.03 12.41 13.22
C ILE A 33 -0.79 12.53 11.89
N LEU A 34 -2.13 12.51 11.92
CA LEU A 34 -2.95 12.65 10.72
C LEU A 34 -2.81 14.02 10.07
N GLY A 35 -2.75 15.09 10.86
CA GLY A 35 -2.55 16.42 10.30
C GLY A 35 -1.13 16.60 9.74
N ARG A 36 -0.11 15.97 10.34
CA ARG A 36 1.23 15.88 9.76
C ARG A 36 1.28 15.08 8.46
N ILE A 37 0.49 14.01 8.34
CA ILE A 37 0.35 13.25 7.08
C ILE A 37 -0.33 14.12 6.03
N TYR A 38 -1.38 14.85 6.40
CA TYR A 38 -2.11 15.76 5.51
C TYR A 38 -1.24 16.94 5.04
N ASP A 39 -0.41 17.51 5.93
CA ASP A 39 0.47 18.65 5.62
C ASP A 39 1.77 18.23 4.91
N SER A 40 2.15 16.95 4.96
CA SER A 40 3.33 16.39 4.26
C SER A 40 3.36 16.64 2.74
N PRO A 41 2.26 16.48 1.97
CA PRO A 41 2.28 16.71 0.51
C PRO A 41 2.58 18.14 0.08
N GLU A 42 2.39 19.18 0.90
CA GLU A 42 2.79 20.55 0.53
C GLU A 42 4.23 20.91 0.94
N LEU A 43 4.88 20.12 1.80
CA LEU A 43 6.30 20.29 2.16
C LEU A 43 7.24 19.53 1.21
N LEU A 44 6.71 18.56 0.49
CA LEU A 44 7.39 17.86 -0.57
C LEU A 44 6.95 18.53 -1.88
N GLU A 45 7.78 19.43 -2.43
CA GLU A 45 7.71 19.61 -3.88
C GLU A 45 7.72 18.21 -4.51
N PRO A 46 6.98 17.95 -5.61
CA PRO A 46 7.05 16.67 -6.29
C PRO A 46 8.39 16.57 -7.02
N GLU A 47 9.50 16.61 -6.28
CA GLU A 47 10.68 15.87 -6.65
C GLU A 47 10.19 14.44 -6.86
N GLN A 48 10.14 14.02 -8.11
CA GLN A 48 9.90 12.63 -8.44
C GLN A 48 10.86 11.83 -7.54
N PRO A 49 10.37 10.94 -6.66
CA PRO A 49 11.22 10.23 -5.73
C PRO A 49 12.42 9.70 -6.50
N GLN A 50 13.59 10.21 -6.16
CA GLN A 50 14.81 9.92 -6.90
C GLN A 50 15.03 8.41 -6.78
N ILE A 51 15.47 7.76 -7.85
CA ILE A 51 15.64 6.29 -7.89
C ILE A 51 16.57 5.77 -6.77
N GLN A 52 17.41 6.64 -6.20
CA GLN A 52 18.23 6.38 -5.02
C GLN A 52 17.42 6.07 -3.75
N ASP A 53 16.16 6.50 -3.68
CA ASP A 53 15.25 6.25 -2.55
C ASP A 53 14.51 4.91 -2.65
N LEU A 54 14.77 4.10 -3.68
CA LEU A 54 14.24 2.74 -3.79
C LEU A 54 15.02 1.78 -2.85
N LEU A 55 15.11 2.16 -1.59
CA LEU A 55 15.63 1.32 -0.53
C LEU A 55 14.55 0.31 -0.18
N LYS A 56 14.85 -0.97 -0.41
CA LYS A 56 14.10 -2.06 0.21
C LYS A 56 14.04 -1.80 1.71
N LEU A 57 12.90 -2.04 2.33
CA LEU A 57 12.76 -1.90 3.76
C LEU A 57 13.81 -2.79 4.45
N PRO A 58 14.64 -2.26 5.37
CA PRO A 58 15.74 -3.04 5.95
C PRO A 58 15.27 -4.35 6.59
N CYS A 59 14.08 -4.35 7.20
CA CYS A 59 13.47 -5.53 7.79
C CYS A 59 13.03 -6.61 6.78
N PHE A 60 12.96 -6.29 5.49
CA PHE A 60 12.59 -7.21 4.40
C PHE A 60 13.81 -7.67 3.58
N ASN A 61 14.99 -7.16 3.89
CA ASN A 61 16.26 -7.55 3.26
C ASN A 61 16.92 -8.69 4.06
N ILE A 62 16.20 -9.81 4.19
CA ILE A 62 16.63 -11.03 4.88
C ILE A 62 16.90 -12.10 3.81
N GLU A 63 17.72 -13.11 4.13
CA GLU A 63 17.89 -14.29 3.27
C GLU A 63 16.53 -14.97 3.00
N ILE A 64 16.24 -15.19 1.73
CA ILE A 64 15.00 -15.79 1.25
C ILE A 64 15.35 -17.08 0.52
N SER A 65 14.49 -18.08 0.65
CA SER A 65 14.65 -19.34 -0.05
C SER A 65 14.69 -19.13 -1.57
N GLU A 66 15.74 -19.64 -2.23
CA GLU A 66 15.92 -19.55 -3.69
C GLU A 66 14.75 -20.15 -4.46
N THR A 67 14.13 -21.20 -3.94
CA THR A 67 12.95 -21.84 -4.56
C THR A 67 11.77 -20.89 -4.64
N SER A 68 11.55 -20.10 -3.59
CA SER A 68 10.48 -19.10 -3.55
C SER A 68 10.78 -17.92 -4.48
N LEU A 69 12.06 -17.50 -4.56
CA LEU A 69 12.48 -16.46 -5.50
C LEU A 69 12.27 -16.88 -6.96
N ILE A 70 12.68 -18.09 -7.34
CA ILE A 70 12.48 -18.61 -8.70
C ILE A 70 10.99 -18.68 -9.03
N LYS A 71 10.19 -19.31 -8.16
CA LYS A 71 8.73 -19.41 -8.31
C LYS A 71 8.09 -18.04 -8.55
N TRP A 72 8.38 -17.07 -7.69
CA TRP A 72 7.77 -15.74 -7.80
C TRP A 72 8.35 -14.88 -8.91
N THR A 73 9.58 -15.14 -9.36
CA THR A 73 10.12 -14.53 -10.57
C THR A 73 9.28 -14.93 -11.77
N GLU A 74 9.10 -16.24 -12.01
CA GLU A 74 8.31 -16.76 -13.14
C GLU A 74 6.86 -16.28 -13.10
N LEU A 75 6.23 -16.30 -11.92
CA LEU A 75 4.86 -15.81 -11.74
C LEU A 75 4.75 -14.31 -11.99
N TYR A 76 5.75 -13.54 -11.56
CA TYR A 76 5.75 -12.10 -11.81
C TYR A 76 5.94 -11.78 -13.30
N GLU A 77 6.71 -12.58 -14.04
CA GLU A 77 6.82 -12.42 -15.49
C GLU A 77 5.47 -12.61 -16.18
N LYS A 78 4.77 -13.71 -15.86
CA LYS A 78 3.43 -14.00 -16.36
C LYS A 78 2.44 -12.90 -16.00
N TYR A 79 2.46 -12.43 -14.76
CA TYR A 79 1.63 -11.31 -14.31
C TYR A 79 1.82 -10.06 -15.18
N ARG A 80 3.07 -9.71 -15.50
CA ARG A 80 3.34 -8.52 -16.33
C ARG A 80 2.78 -8.68 -17.74
N GLU A 81 2.87 -9.88 -18.32
CA GLU A 81 2.30 -10.17 -19.64
C GLU A 81 0.77 -10.08 -19.61
N GLU A 82 0.13 -10.74 -18.64
CA GLU A 82 -1.33 -10.70 -18.44
C GLU A 82 -1.83 -9.27 -18.23
N MET A 83 -1.16 -8.49 -17.37
CA MET A 83 -1.51 -7.10 -17.09
C MET A 83 -1.30 -6.20 -18.31
N SER A 84 -0.23 -6.42 -19.09
CA SER A 84 0.02 -5.71 -20.35
C SER A 84 -1.06 -6.00 -21.39
N ASN A 85 -1.50 -7.26 -21.49
CA ASN A 85 -2.58 -7.67 -22.38
C ASN A 85 -3.92 -7.09 -21.94
N ALA A 86 -4.22 -7.07 -20.63
CA ALA A 86 -5.43 -6.48 -20.09
C ALA A 86 -5.55 -4.97 -20.43
N MET A 87 -4.43 -4.24 -20.42
CA MET A 87 -4.41 -2.82 -20.77
C MET A 87 -4.67 -2.53 -22.25
N LYS A 88 -4.44 -3.51 -23.13
CA LYS A 88 -4.68 -3.38 -24.59
C LYS A 88 -6.13 -3.64 -24.98
N ILE A 89 -6.98 -4.10 -24.05
CA ILE A 89 -8.38 -4.42 -24.34
C ILE A 89 -9.14 -3.14 -24.70
N PRO A 90 -9.85 -3.08 -25.85
CA PRO A 90 -10.59 -1.90 -26.27
C PRO A 90 -11.75 -1.53 -25.33
N ASP A 91 -12.43 -2.54 -24.78
CA ASP A 91 -13.57 -2.35 -23.88
C ASP A 91 -13.15 -1.73 -22.54
N LEU A 92 -13.79 -0.61 -22.17
CA LEU A 92 -13.42 0.20 -21.00
C LEU A 92 -13.75 -0.52 -19.69
N GLU A 93 -14.86 -1.24 -19.63
CA GLU A 93 -15.30 -1.94 -18.42
C GLU A 93 -14.44 -3.18 -18.17
N ALA A 94 -14.14 -3.96 -19.22
CA ALA A 94 -13.18 -5.05 -19.15
C ALA A 94 -11.78 -4.57 -18.75
N ARG A 95 -11.33 -3.41 -19.27
CA ARG A 95 -10.03 -2.81 -18.91
C ARG A 95 -9.92 -2.44 -17.43
N LYS A 96 -11.04 -2.18 -16.74
CA LYS A 96 -11.05 -1.97 -15.28
C LYS A 96 -11.12 -3.30 -14.52
N ARG A 97 -12.01 -4.19 -14.95
CA ARG A 97 -12.32 -5.44 -14.23
C ARG A 97 -11.20 -6.48 -14.30
N ILE A 98 -10.60 -6.68 -15.46
CA ILE A 98 -9.62 -7.75 -15.70
C ILE A 98 -8.35 -7.57 -14.85
N PRO A 99 -7.75 -6.38 -14.75
CA PRO A 99 -6.64 -6.14 -13.82
C PRO A 99 -6.93 -6.56 -12.38
N ASP A 100 -8.14 -6.30 -11.88
CA ASP A 100 -8.54 -6.67 -10.52
C ASP A 100 -8.69 -8.19 -10.37
N GLU A 101 -9.21 -8.88 -11.39
CA GLU A 101 -9.30 -10.34 -11.42
C GLU A 101 -7.93 -11.02 -11.47
N ILE A 102 -6.99 -10.45 -12.24
CA ILE A 102 -5.58 -10.89 -12.28
C ILE A 102 -5.01 -10.79 -10.86
N ILE A 103 -5.09 -9.63 -10.21
CA ILE A 103 -4.57 -9.44 -8.84
C ILE A 103 -5.20 -10.42 -7.85
N LYS A 104 -6.52 -10.66 -7.94
CA LYS A 104 -7.22 -11.65 -7.10
C LYS A 104 -6.67 -13.06 -7.32
N THR A 105 -6.32 -13.41 -8.55
CA THR A 105 -5.76 -14.72 -8.89
C THR A 105 -4.39 -14.93 -8.24
N TYR A 106 -3.48 -13.96 -8.35
CA TYR A 106 -2.18 -14.04 -7.69
C TYR A 106 -2.28 -13.98 -6.16
N ARG A 107 -3.27 -13.26 -5.61
CA ARG A 107 -3.56 -13.26 -4.18
C ARG A 107 -3.99 -14.65 -3.70
N LYS A 108 -4.92 -15.30 -4.43
CA LYS A 108 -5.33 -16.68 -4.15
C LYS A 108 -4.18 -17.67 -4.30
N LEU A 109 -3.24 -17.43 -5.20
CA LEU A 109 -2.05 -18.27 -5.34
C LEU A 109 -1.09 -18.15 -4.15
N LEU A 110 -0.94 -16.94 -3.59
CA LEU A 110 -0.12 -16.73 -2.39
C LEU A 110 -0.79 -17.30 -1.13
N TYR A 111 -2.07 -17.02 -0.91
CA TYR A 111 -2.75 -17.34 0.35
C TYR A 111 -3.55 -18.64 0.32
N GLU A 112 -3.78 -19.26 -0.83
CA GLU A 112 -4.79 -20.33 -1.02
C GLU A 112 -6.19 -19.93 -0.51
N ALA A 113 -6.42 -18.63 -0.37
CA ALA A 113 -7.62 -18.01 0.20
C ALA A 113 -7.81 -16.60 -0.40
N GLU A 114 -8.93 -15.96 -0.10
CA GLU A 114 -9.18 -14.60 -0.61
C GLU A 114 -8.27 -13.56 0.06
N ASP A 115 -7.97 -13.73 1.34
CA ASP A 115 -7.11 -12.85 2.12
C ASP A 115 -6.24 -13.65 3.10
N PHE A 116 -5.23 -12.97 3.67
CA PHE A 116 -4.27 -13.57 4.59
C PHE A 116 -4.93 -14.21 5.83
N GLU A 117 -5.96 -13.58 6.40
CA GLU A 117 -6.62 -14.06 7.64
C GLU A 117 -7.34 -15.40 7.44
N ASP A 118 -7.82 -15.64 6.23
CA ASP A 118 -8.58 -16.85 5.89
C ASP A 118 -7.67 -17.96 5.34
N SER A 119 -6.35 -17.73 5.31
CA SER A 119 -5.41 -18.67 4.73
C SER A 119 -5.27 -19.93 5.60
N PRO A 120 -5.38 -21.14 5.01
CA PRO A 120 -5.08 -22.38 5.72
C PRO A 120 -3.58 -22.65 5.83
N ARG A 121 -2.73 -21.85 5.16
CA ARG A 121 -1.29 -22.07 5.08
C ARG A 121 -0.58 -21.59 6.35
N ASN A 122 0.61 -22.13 6.60
CA ASN A 122 1.46 -21.64 7.68
C ASN A 122 1.86 -20.17 7.40
N SER A 123 1.67 -19.30 8.40
CA SER A 123 2.03 -17.89 8.32
C SER A 123 3.50 -17.65 7.98
N GLU A 124 4.42 -18.51 8.45
CA GLU A 124 5.86 -18.37 8.18
C GLU A 124 6.19 -18.60 6.69
N ASP A 125 5.56 -19.60 6.08
CA ASP A 125 5.70 -19.89 4.64
C ASP A 125 5.14 -18.74 3.80
N ILE A 126 3.99 -18.19 4.22
CA ILE A 126 3.41 -17.02 3.57
C ILE A 126 4.34 -15.81 3.69
N TYR A 127 4.95 -15.57 4.85
CA TYR A 127 5.88 -14.45 5.03
C TYR A 127 7.12 -14.62 4.17
N SER A 128 7.67 -15.83 4.08
CA SER A 128 8.80 -16.15 3.21
C SER A 128 8.49 -15.86 1.74
N GLU A 129 7.33 -16.33 1.25
CA GLU A 129 6.89 -16.06 -0.11
C GLU A 129 6.54 -14.58 -0.35
N ALA A 130 5.95 -13.89 0.62
CA ALA A 130 5.68 -12.46 0.55
C ALA A 130 6.97 -11.63 0.43
N LEU A 131 8.02 -12.00 1.18
CA LEU A 131 9.35 -11.41 1.07
C LEU A 131 9.98 -11.70 -0.30
N ALA A 132 9.80 -12.91 -0.85
CA ALA A 132 10.24 -13.24 -2.20
C ALA A 132 9.59 -12.33 -3.24
N ILE A 133 8.26 -12.15 -3.19
CA ILE A 133 7.52 -11.23 -4.05
C ILE A 133 8.07 -9.81 -3.91
N TYR A 134 8.22 -9.31 -2.68
CA TYR A 134 8.72 -7.97 -2.43
C TYR A 134 10.09 -7.75 -3.10
N ASN A 135 11.02 -8.69 -2.93
CA ASN A 135 12.35 -8.57 -3.49
C ASN A 135 12.35 -8.63 -5.02
N VAL A 136 11.69 -9.62 -5.63
CA VAL A 136 11.56 -9.77 -7.09
C VAL A 136 11.00 -8.50 -7.72
N VAL A 137 9.92 -7.95 -7.15
CA VAL A 137 9.24 -6.78 -7.69
C VAL A 137 10.10 -5.53 -7.55
N TYR A 138 10.74 -5.33 -6.39
CA TYR A 138 11.59 -4.16 -6.15
C TYR A 138 12.87 -4.21 -7.00
N ASP A 139 13.49 -5.38 -7.17
CA ASP A 139 14.66 -5.52 -8.05
C ASP A 139 14.28 -5.21 -9.50
N TYR A 140 13.11 -5.67 -9.95
CA TYR A 140 12.60 -5.29 -11.27
C TYR A 140 12.28 -3.79 -11.37
N ALA A 141 11.59 -3.22 -10.39
CA ALA A 141 11.27 -1.80 -10.36
C ALA A 141 12.54 -0.93 -10.39
N LYS A 142 13.59 -1.35 -9.67
CA LYS A 142 14.92 -0.75 -9.71
C LYS A 142 15.53 -0.82 -11.10
N SER A 143 15.51 -2.00 -11.73
CA SER A 143 16.05 -2.21 -13.07
C SER A 143 15.36 -1.36 -14.16
N LYS A 144 14.09 -0.99 -13.92
CA LYS A 144 13.27 -0.17 -14.83
C LYS A 144 13.11 1.27 -14.38
N CYS A 145 13.75 1.65 -13.27
CA CYS A 145 13.65 2.99 -12.68
C CYS A 145 12.19 3.48 -12.53
N ASP A 146 11.26 2.61 -12.11
CA ASP A 146 9.84 2.96 -12.02
C ASP A 146 9.15 2.36 -10.79
N LEU A 147 8.92 3.23 -9.80
CA LEU A 147 8.25 2.95 -8.52
C LEU A 147 6.82 2.44 -8.68
N LYS A 148 6.12 2.79 -9.77
CA LYS A 148 4.74 2.36 -9.98
C LYS A 148 4.64 0.83 -10.14
N LYS A 149 5.77 0.19 -10.50
CA LYS A 149 5.86 -1.26 -10.63
C LYS A 149 5.87 -1.99 -9.30
N CYS A 150 6.18 -1.31 -8.18
CA CYS A 150 6.11 -1.89 -6.83
C CYS A 150 4.68 -2.22 -6.38
N GLY A 151 3.66 -1.70 -7.08
CA GLY A 151 2.26 -1.91 -6.70
C GLY A 151 1.84 -3.37 -6.65
N PHE A 152 2.45 -4.27 -7.44
CA PHE A 152 2.11 -5.70 -7.40
C PHE A 152 2.38 -6.31 -6.02
N ALA A 153 3.56 -6.06 -5.44
CA ALA A 153 3.93 -6.61 -4.13
C ALA A 153 2.94 -6.20 -3.04
N TRP A 154 2.54 -4.93 -3.02
CA TRP A 154 1.60 -4.43 -2.02
C TRP A 154 0.15 -4.87 -2.27
N LYS A 155 -0.27 -5.05 -3.52
CA LYS A 155 -1.62 -5.53 -3.85
C LYS A 155 -1.82 -7.02 -3.55
N VAL A 156 -0.78 -7.83 -3.77
CA VAL A 156 -0.84 -9.29 -3.59
C VAL A 156 -0.42 -9.69 -2.18
N ALA A 157 0.71 -9.20 -1.71
CA ALA A 157 1.35 -9.64 -0.47
C ALA A 157 1.25 -8.61 0.68
N GLY A 158 0.60 -7.45 0.47
CA GLY A 158 0.61 -6.33 1.41
C GLY A 158 0.16 -6.69 2.82
N SER A 159 -0.90 -7.47 2.97
CA SER A 159 -1.39 -7.91 4.29
C SER A 159 -0.34 -8.73 5.05
N ALA A 160 0.33 -9.65 4.36
CA ALA A 160 1.39 -10.46 4.94
C ALA A 160 2.63 -9.62 5.29
N LEU A 161 3.04 -8.71 4.39
CA LEU A 161 4.18 -7.81 4.61
C LEU A 161 3.94 -6.87 5.80
N CYS A 162 2.75 -6.30 5.92
CA CYS A 162 2.38 -5.44 7.05
C CYS A 162 2.41 -6.19 8.38
N LYS A 163 1.87 -7.42 8.41
CA LYS A 163 1.93 -8.26 9.62
C LYS A 163 3.36 -8.66 9.97
N PHE A 164 4.14 -9.08 8.99
CA PHE A 164 5.56 -9.42 9.20
C PHE A 164 6.34 -8.23 9.75
N HIS A 165 6.12 -7.03 9.21
CA HIS A 165 6.72 -5.80 9.71
C HIS A 165 6.34 -5.52 11.16
N ALA A 166 5.05 -5.62 11.51
CA ALA A 166 4.58 -5.41 12.87
C ALA A 166 5.20 -6.44 13.85
N LEU A 167 5.26 -7.72 13.44
CA LEU A 167 5.94 -8.76 14.21
C LEU A 167 7.41 -8.44 14.46
N LYS A 168 8.14 -7.94 13.45
CA LYS A 168 9.55 -7.55 13.61
C LYS A 168 9.76 -6.35 14.53
N GLN A 169 8.78 -5.45 14.63
CA GLN A 169 8.84 -4.29 15.50
C GLN A 169 8.31 -4.57 16.93
N ASN A 170 7.83 -5.80 17.22
CA ASN A 170 7.04 -6.11 18.42
C ASN A 170 5.79 -5.21 18.58
N GLU A 171 5.27 -4.71 17.46
CA GLU A 171 4.09 -3.85 17.42
C GLU A 171 2.87 -4.63 16.96
N LYS A 172 1.67 -4.15 17.31
CA LYS A 172 0.42 -4.72 16.81
C LYS A 172 -0.09 -3.87 15.64
N PRO A 173 -0.41 -4.47 14.49
CA PRO A 173 -0.98 -3.72 13.38
C PRO A 173 -2.34 -3.15 13.79
N MET A 174 -2.54 -1.85 13.57
CA MET A 174 -3.84 -1.20 13.73
C MET A 174 -4.60 -1.29 12.41
N VAL A 175 -5.81 -1.87 12.45
CA VAL A 175 -6.71 -1.87 11.30
C VAL A 175 -7.49 -0.55 11.28
N ILE A 176 -7.34 0.21 10.21
CA ILE A 176 -8.11 1.44 10.00
C ILE A 176 -9.14 1.18 8.90
N LEU A 177 -10.42 1.42 9.19
CA LEU A 177 -11.46 1.32 8.17
C LEU A 177 -11.31 2.45 7.14
N PRO A 178 -11.40 2.16 5.83
CA PRO A 178 -11.36 3.21 4.80
C PRO A 178 -12.46 4.26 4.95
N SER A 179 -13.60 3.91 5.54
CA SER A 179 -14.65 4.89 5.88
C SER A 179 -14.21 5.90 6.92
N LEU A 180 -13.37 5.51 7.89
CA LEU A 180 -12.81 6.42 8.88
C LEU A 180 -11.78 7.35 8.22
N LEU A 181 -10.97 6.84 7.28
CA LEU A 181 -10.04 7.68 6.51
C LEU A 181 -10.75 8.73 5.66
N ARG A 182 -11.94 8.44 5.13
CA ARG A 182 -12.75 9.43 4.39
C ARG A 182 -13.23 10.60 5.24
N GLU A 183 -13.27 10.46 6.57
CA GLU A 183 -13.55 11.60 7.45
C GLU A 183 -12.33 12.52 7.61
N PHE A 184 -11.15 12.06 7.18
CA PHE A 184 -9.88 12.78 7.27
C PHE A 184 -9.34 13.27 5.91
N ILE A 185 -10.00 12.97 4.78
CA ILE A 185 -9.60 13.33 3.41
C ILE A 185 -10.68 14.19 2.75
#